data_AF-A0AAE3QTA6-F1
#
_entry.id   AF-A0AAE3QTA6-F1
#
_cell.length_a   1.000
_cell.length_b   1.000
_cell.length_c   1.000
_cell.angle_alpha   90.00
_cell.angle_beta   90.00
_cell.angle_gamma   90.00
#
_symmetry.space_group_name_H-M   'P 1'
#
loop_
_entity.id
_entity.type
_entity.pdbx_description
1 polymer ?
#
loop_
_entity_poly.entity_id
_entity_poly.type
_entity_poly.pdbx_seq_one_letter_code
_entity_poly.pdbx_strand_id
1 'polypeptide(L)'
;MMTEHLSEEEIQQYALDNTACGEAVKVHVHACPHCRQKVENYQLLFMAIKAQPPATFDFDLAESVLEKLPQPRKSLGNVLVSFILGLAILGMGCLLYFFRGQLASLFSGIASLTIYLILIASLAIFGFLCIDKYMRFVKQTKKLNYY
;
A
#
# COMPACT_ATOMS: atom_id res chain seq x y z
N MET A 1 -9.63 37.61 31.20
CA MET A 1 -10.95 37.46 30.54
C MET A 1 -10.70 37.19 29.06
N MET A 2 -10.77 35.93 28.63
CA MET A 2 -11.03 35.60 27.22
C MET A 2 -12.55 35.47 27.13
N THR A 3 -13.19 36.41 26.44
CA THR A 3 -14.65 36.56 26.38
C THR A 3 -15.32 35.59 25.40
N GLU A 4 -14.54 34.76 24.73
CA GLU A 4 -15.02 33.78 23.76
C GLU A 4 -14.71 32.38 24.28
N HIS A 5 -15.77 31.60 24.53
CA HIS A 5 -15.67 30.19 24.91
C HIS A 5 -15.59 29.31 23.66
N LEU A 6 -15.07 28.10 23.82
CA LEU A 6 -15.12 27.09 22.75
C LEU A 6 -16.56 26.82 22.32
N SER A 7 -16.72 26.50 21.04
CA SER A 7 -17.99 26.02 20.51
C SER A 7 -18.39 24.70 21.16
N GLU A 8 -19.67 24.37 21.11
CA GLU A 8 -20.19 23.15 21.72
C GLU A 8 -19.62 21.91 21.01
N GLU A 9 -19.43 21.99 19.69
CA GLU A 9 -18.84 20.96 18.86
C GLU A 9 -17.38 20.69 19.26
N GLU A 10 -16.59 21.73 19.52
CA GLU A 10 -15.19 21.58 19.98
C GLU A 10 -15.10 20.96 21.37
N ILE A 11 -16.03 21.33 22.27
CA ILE A 11 -16.11 20.76 23.62
C ILE A 11 -16.49 19.27 23.56
N GLN A 12 -17.48 18.91 22.75
CA GLN A 12 -17.90 17.52 22.56
C GLN A 12 -16.80 16.68 21.90
N GLN A 13 -16.16 17.21 20.86
CA GLN A 13 -15.05 16.53 20.19
C GLN A 13 -13.88 16.29 21.15
N TYR A 14 -13.52 17.29 21.97
CA TYR A 14 -12.48 17.14 22.97
C TYR A 14 -12.85 16.10 24.05
N ALA A 15 -14.12 16.06 24.47
CA ALA A 15 -14.61 15.08 25.43
C ALA A 15 -14.67 13.66 24.86
N LEU A 16 -14.93 13.50 23.56
CA LEU A 16 -15.00 12.21 22.87
C LEU A 16 -13.61 11.65 22.53
N ASP A 17 -12.75 12.50 21.94
CA ASP A 17 -11.38 12.18 21.54
C ASP A 17 -10.48 13.42 21.56
N ASN A 18 -9.70 13.56 22.64
CA ASN A 18 -8.78 14.68 22.82
C ASN A 18 -7.56 14.63 21.86
N THR A 19 -7.28 13.50 21.21
CA THR A 19 -6.11 13.36 20.33
C THR A 19 -6.36 14.00 18.97
N ALA A 20 -7.62 14.01 18.53
CA ALA A 20 -8.05 14.63 17.28
C ALA A 20 -8.17 16.17 17.35
N CYS A 21 -8.09 16.76 18.55
CA CYS A 21 -8.21 18.21 18.73
C CYS A 21 -6.87 18.95 18.55
N GLY A 22 -6.94 20.15 17.96
CA GLY A 22 -5.78 21.06 17.85
C GLY A 22 -5.32 21.62 19.19
N GLU A 23 -4.05 22.04 19.26
CA GLU A 23 -3.39 22.47 20.50
C GLU A 23 -4.08 23.68 21.17
N ALA A 24 -4.62 24.60 20.38
CA ALA A 24 -5.36 25.77 20.89
C ALA A 24 -6.59 25.39 21.74
N VAL A 25 -7.31 24.34 21.35
CA VAL A 25 -8.47 23.82 22.09
C VAL A 25 -8.01 23.23 23.42
N LYS A 26 -6.91 22.47 23.43
CA LYS A 26 -6.36 21.86 24.65
C LYS A 26 -5.95 22.91 25.67
N VAL A 27 -5.19 23.91 25.21
CA VAL A 27 -4.75 25.04 26.04
C VAL A 27 -5.95 25.80 26.60
N HIS A 28 -6.98 26.05 25.79
CA HIS A 28 -8.19 26.74 26.24
C HIS A 28 -8.94 25.96 27.31
N VAL A 29 -9.14 24.65 27.15
CA VAL A 29 -9.80 23.80 28.16
C VAL A 29 -9.03 23.82 29.48
N HIS A 30 -7.70 23.83 29.45
CA HIS A 30 -6.88 23.93 30.66
C HIS A 30 -6.96 25.31 31.33
N ALA A 31 -7.09 26.39 30.53
CA ALA A 31 -7.11 27.76 31.04
C ALA A 31 -8.50 28.28 31.44
N CYS A 32 -9.58 27.69 30.92
CA CYS A 32 -10.95 28.15 31.14
C CYS A 32 -11.76 27.18 32.02
N PRO A 33 -12.10 27.55 33.28
CA PRO A 33 -12.87 26.69 34.19
C PRO A 33 -14.25 26.29 33.64
N HIS A 34 -14.92 27.19 32.91
CA HIS A 34 -16.24 26.94 32.35
C HIS A 34 -16.20 25.85 31.26
N CYS A 35 -15.25 25.96 30.31
CA CYS A 35 -15.09 24.96 29.26
C CYS A 35 -14.65 23.61 29.84
N ARG A 36 -13.78 23.61 30.87
CA ARG A 36 -13.37 22.41 31.58
C ARG A 36 -14.55 21.67 32.21
N GLN A 37 -15.42 22.38 32.94
CA GLN A 37 -16.58 21.77 33.57
C GLN A 37 -17.53 21.15 32.54
N LYS A 38 -17.74 21.80 31.39
CA LYS A 38 -18.53 21.23 30.30
C LYS A 38 -17.91 19.95 29.74
N VAL A 39 -16.59 19.93 29.51
CA VAL A 39 -15.87 18.73 29.05
C VAL A 39 -16.06 17.58 30.04
N GLU A 40 -15.89 17.84 31.34
CA GLU A 40 -16.06 16.81 32.39
C GLU A 40 -17.49 16.22 32.37
N ASN A 41 -18.51 17.05 32.17
CA ASN A 41 -19.90 16.59 32.04
C ASN A 41 -20.10 15.68 30.82
N TYR A 42 -19.56 16.05 29.65
CA TYR A 42 -19.65 15.21 28.45
C TYR A 42 -18.86 13.91 28.58
N GLN A 43 -17.70 13.94 29.24
CA GLN A 43 -16.93 12.72 29.51
C GLN A 43 -17.74 11.76 30.36
N LEU A 44 -18.44 12.25 31.39
CA LEU A 44 -19.34 11.43 32.21
C LEU A 44 -20.48 10.84 31.37
N LEU A 45 -21.10 11.65 30.50
CA LEU A 45 -22.15 11.18 29.58
C LEU A 45 -21.65 10.06 28.65
N PHE A 46 -20.49 10.26 28.01
CA PHE A 46 -19.90 9.26 27.12
C PHE A 46 -19.46 8.00 27.85
N MET A 47 -18.98 8.12 29.10
CA MET A 47 -18.72 6.96 29.94
C MET A 47 -19.99 6.16 30.24
N ALA A 48 -21.09 6.84 30.56
CA ALA A 48 -22.38 6.19 30.80
C ALA A 48 -22.92 5.49 29.54
N ILE A 49 -22.76 6.10 28.36
CA ILE A 49 -23.15 5.48 27.07
C ILE A 49 -22.28 4.25 26.79
N LYS A 50 -20.96 4.34 26.97
CA LYS A 50 -20.04 3.21 26.76
C LYS A 50 -20.24 2.07 27.75
N ALA A 51 -20.77 2.36 28.94
CA ALA A 51 -21.11 1.36 29.95
C ALA A 51 -22.40 0.59 29.64
N GLN A 52 -23.21 1.03 28.67
CA GLN A 52 -24.37 0.27 28.25
C GLN A 52 -23.95 -1.05 27.59
N PRO A 53 -24.74 -2.11 27.76
CA PRO A 53 -24.46 -3.36 27.06
C PRO A 53 -24.44 -3.13 25.55
N PRO A 54 -23.55 -3.80 24.81
CA PRO A 54 -23.53 -3.71 23.36
C PRO A 54 -24.91 -4.09 22.82
N ALA A 55 -25.38 -3.36 21.81
CA ALA A 55 -26.64 -3.66 21.16
C ALA A 55 -26.59 -5.09 20.58
N THR A 56 -27.45 -5.96 21.09
CA THR A 56 -27.70 -7.27 20.49
C THR A 56 -28.80 -7.11 19.46
N PHE A 57 -28.52 -7.50 18.23
CA PHE A 57 -29.53 -7.56 17.18
C PHE A 57 -30.05 -8.99 17.10
N ASP A 58 -31.37 -9.15 16.92
CA ASP A 58 -32.01 -10.47 16.75
C ASP A 58 -31.74 -11.07 15.35
N PHE A 59 -30.89 -10.43 14.55
CA PHE A 59 -30.56 -10.81 13.18
C PHE A 59 -29.06 -10.63 12.90
N ASP A 60 -28.55 -11.32 11.88
CA ASP A 60 -27.17 -11.17 11.43
C ASP A 60 -26.98 -9.82 10.73
N LEU A 61 -26.51 -8.84 11.50
CA LEU A 61 -26.19 -7.51 11.00
C LEU A 61 -25.05 -7.55 9.99
N ALA A 62 -24.09 -8.46 10.14
CA ALA A 62 -22.94 -8.54 9.24
C ALA A 62 -23.42 -8.97 7.84
N GLU A 63 -24.25 -10.02 7.76
CA GLU A 63 -24.86 -10.45 6.50
C GLU A 63 -25.68 -9.33 5.85
N SER A 64 -26.55 -8.68 6.64
CA SER A 64 -27.41 -7.59 6.15
C SER A 64 -26.63 -6.39 5.61
N VAL A 65 -25.49 -6.05 6.22
CA VAL A 65 -24.63 -4.94 5.76
C VAL A 65 -23.83 -5.35 4.54
N LEU A 66 -23.30 -6.58 4.50
CA LEU A 66 -22.51 -7.10 3.38
C LEU A 66 -23.32 -7.12 2.09
N GLU A 67 -24.62 -7.45 2.14
CA GLU A 67 -25.50 -7.40 0.97
C GLU A 67 -25.70 -6.00 0.40
N LYS A 68 -25.55 -4.96 1.23
CA LYS A 68 -25.72 -3.56 0.81
C LYS A 68 -24.43 -2.92 0.30
N LEU A 69 -23.28 -3.60 0.43
CA LEU A 69 -22.03 -3.09 -0.11
C LEU A 69 -22.05 -3.16 -1.64
N PRO A 70 -21.57 -2.11 -2.33
CA PRO A 70 -21.46 -2.13 -3.77
C PRO A 70 -20.51 -3.25 -4.18
N GLN A 71 -21.04 -4.27 -4.86
CA GLN A 71 -20.19 -5.34 -5.37
C GLN A 71 -19.18 -4.79 -6.38
N PRO A 72 -17.93 -5.27 -6.36
CA PRO A 72 -16.95 -4.85 -7.35
C PRO A 72 -17.47 -5.23 -8.74
N ARG A 73 -17.73 -4.20 -9.58
CA ARG A 73 -18.14 -4.41 -10.96
C ARG A 73 -17.05 -5.21 -11.66
N LYS A 74 -17.37 -6.42 -12.12
CA LYS A 74 -16.46 -7.21 -12.96
C LYS A 74 -16.15 -6.39 -14.21
N SER A 75 -14.92 -5.90 -14.30
CA SER A 75 -14.45 -5.12 -15.44
C SER A 75 -14.36 -6.02 -16.66
N LEU A 76 -15.25 -5.80 -17.63
CA LEU A 76 -15.16 -6.40 -18.98
C LEU A 76 -13.82 -6.10 -19.65
N GLY A 77 -13.11 -5.04 -19.21
CA GLY A 77 -11.78 -4.68 -19.69
C GLY A 77 -10.74 -5.79 -19.48
N ASN A 78 -10.80 -6.52 -18.36
CA ASN A 78 -9.81 -7.58 -18.09
C ASN A 78 -9.97 -8.78 -19.03
N VAL A 79 -11.20 -9.08 -19.44
CA VAL A 79 -11.49 -10.15 -20.41
C VAL A 79 -10.98 -9.76 -21.80
N LEU A 80 -11.22 -8.52 -22.20
CA LEU A 80 -10.81 -7.98 -23.50
C LEU A 80 -9.29 -7.88 -23.61
N VAL A 81 -8.61 -7.42 -22.54
CA VAL A 81 -7.14 -7.39 -22.46
C VAL A 81 -6.56 -8.80 -22.55
N SER A 82 -7.14 -9.77 -21.83
CA SER A 82 -6.68 -11.17 -21.87
C SER A 82 -6.86 -11.78 -23.27
N PHE A 83 -7.95 -11.45 -23.96
CA PHE A 83 -8.21 -11.91 -25.33
C PHE A 83 -7.22 -11.32 -26.34
N ILE A 84 -6.96 -10.00 -26.27
CA ILE A 84 -5.97 -9.34 -27.13
C ILE A 84 -4.58 -9.95 -26.89
N LEU A 85 -4.21 -10.17 -25.63
CA LEU A 85 -2.92 -10.77 -25.28
C LEU A 85 -2.81 -12.20 -25.84
N GLY A 86 -3.87 -13.00 -25.73
CA GLY A 86 -3.94 -14.33 -26.31
C GLY A 86 -3.75 -14.33 -27.83
N LEU A 87 -4.43 -13.42 -28.54
CA LEU A 87 -4.27 -13.25 -29.98
C LEU A 87 -2.85 -12.81 -30.37
N ALA A 88 -2.24 -11.90 -29.60
CA ALA A 88 -0.87 -11.44 -29.85
C ALA A 88 0.15 -12.58 -29.70
N ILE A 89 0.02 -13.39 -28.64
CA ILE A 89 0.90 -14.54 -28.40
C ILE A 89 0.74 -15.58 -29.52
N LEU A 90 -0.50 -15.87 -29.90
CA LEU A 90 -0.81 -16.86 -30.93
C LEU A 90 -0.33 -16.37 -32.31
N GLY A 91 -0.52 -15.09 -32.62
CA GLY A 91 -0.01 -14.45 -33.84
C GLY A 91 1.53 -14.47 -33.90
N MET A 92 2.20 -14.11 -32.80
CA MET A 92 3.66 -14.19 -32.69
C MET A 92 4.16 -15.63 -32.88
N GLY A 93 3.50 -16.60 -32.25
CA GLY A 93 3.82 -18.02 -32.39
C GLY A 93 3.66 -18.51 -33.83
N CYS A 94 2.57 -18.15 -34.51
CA CYS A 94 2.34 -18.46 -35.92
C CYS A 94 3.42 -17.86 -36.82
N LEU A 95 3.78 -16.59 -36.60
CA LEU A 95 4.85 -15.94 -37.36
C LEU A 95 6.19 -16.65 -37.15
N LEU A 96 6.57 -16.97 -35.91
CA LEU A 96 7.80 -17.70 -35.62
C LEU A 96 7.82 -19.11 -36.24
N TYR A 97 6.67 -19.79 -36.25
CA TYR A 97 6.55 -21.13 -36.85
C TYR A 97 6.71 -21.10 -38.37
N PHE A 98 5.99 -20.20 -39.05
CA PHE A 98 5.99 -20.12 -40.51
C PHE A 98 7.31 -19.57 -41.05
N PHE A 99 7.87 -18.57 -40.37
CA PHE A 99 9.11 -17.91 -40.77
C PHE A 99 10.36 -18.55 -40.15
N ARG A 100 10.26 -19.72 -39.49
CA ARG A 100 11.39 -20.33 -38.77
C ARG A 100 12.63 -20.51 -39.65
N GLY A 101 12.46 -20.92 -40.91
CA GLY A 101 13.57 -21.17 -41.83
C GLY A 101 14.25 -19.89 -42.30
N GLN A 102 13.45 -18.84 -42.55
CA GLN A 102 13.95 -17.54 -42.99
C GLN A 102 14.59 -16.78 -41.83
N LEU A 103 14.01 -16.85 -40.63
CA LEU A 103 14.62 -16.37 -39.40
C LEU A 103 15.93 -17.11 -39.12
N ALA A 104 15.96 -18.44 -39.17
CA ALA A 104 17.19 -19.21 -38.97
C ALA A 104 18.29 -18.84 -40.00
N SER A 105 17.92 -18.53 -41.25
CA SER A 105 18.86 -18.09 -42.28
C SER A 105 19.33 -16.63 -42.12
N LEU A 106 18.48 -15.74 -41.60
CA LEU A 106 18.88 -14.37 -41.24
C LEU A 106 19.80 -14.37 -40.02
N PHE A 107 19.52 -15.24 -39.05
CA PHE A 107 20.33 -15.42 -37.86
C PHE A 107 21.59 -16.26 -38.13
N SER A 108 21.68 -17.14 -39.12
CA SER A 108 22.90 -17.93 -39.34
C SER A 108 24.13 -17.08 -39.66
N GLY A 109 23.96 -15.89 -40.26
CA GLY A 109 25.05 -14.93 -40.52
C GLY A 109 25.36 -13.98 -39.36
N ILE A 110 24.33 -13.58 -38.58
CA ILE A 110 24.44 -12.60 -37.48
C ILE A 110 24.63 -13.27 -36.10
N ALA A 111 24.21 -14.52 -35.96
CA ALA A 111 24.20 -15.26 -34.69
C ALA A 111 25.59 -15.42 -34.12
N SER A 112 26.63 -15.63 -34.94
CA SER A 112 27.98 -15.81 -34.41
C SER A 112 28.45 -14.57 -33.63
N LEU A 113 28.41 -13.38 -34.26
CA LEU A 113 28.81 -12.12 -33.62
C LEU A 113 27.91 -11.73 -32.44
N THR A 114 26.59 -11.91 -32.56
CA THR A 114 25.65 -11.58 -31.49
C THR A 114 25.76 -12.54 -30.30
N ILE A 115 25.99 -13.84 -30.54
CA ILE A 115 26.26 -14.82 -29.49
C ILE A 115 27.57 -14.46 -28.78
N TYR A 116 28.64 -14.12 -29.49
CA TYR A 116 29.88 -13.68 -28.84
C TYR A 116 29.67 -12.40 -28.02
N LEU A 117 28.91 -11.44 -28.52
CA LEU A 117 28.65 -10.18 -27.81
C LEU A 117 27.79 -10.41 -26.54
N ILE A 118 26.76 -11.25 -26.63
CA ILE A 118 25.93 -11.64 -25.47
C ILE A 118 26.78 -12.41 -24.46
N LEU A 119 27.63 -13.32 -24.92
CA LEU A 119 28.49 -14.13 -24.05
C LEU A 119 29.51 -13.25 -23.32
N ILE A 120 30.16 -12.31 -24.01
CA ILE A 120 31.10 -11.35 -23.41
C ILE A 120 30.36 -10.42 -22.43
N ALA A 121 29.20 -9.87 -22.81
CA ALA A 121 28.41 -9.01 -21.93
C ALA A 121 27.95 -9.77 -20.67
N SER A 122 27.52 -11.02 -20.82
CA SER A 122 27.09 -11.87 -19.71
C SER A 122 28.25 -12.18 -18.76
N LEU A 123 29.44 -12.51 -19.28
CA LEU A 123 30.66 -12.73 -18.48
C LEU A 123 31.11 -11.46 -17.76
N ALA A 124 31.04 -10.30 -18.43
CA ALA A 124 31.40 -9.02 -17.83
C ALA A 124 30.46 -8.65 -16.67
N ILE A 125 29.14 -8.78 -16.87
CA ILE A 125 28.14 -8.54 -15.82
C ILE A 125 28.34 -9.53 -14.67
N PHE A 126 28.52 -10.82 -14.98
CA PHE A 126 28.74 -11.86 -13.98
C PHE A 126 30.00 -11.59 -13.15
N GLY A 127 31.11 -11.27 -13.81
CA GLY A 127 32.37 -10.89 -13.14
C GLY A 127 32.19 -9.67 -12.23
N PHE A 128 31.51 -8.63 -12.72
CA PHE A 128 31.21 -7.44 -11.92
C PHE A 128 30.38 -7.76 -10.67
N LEU A 129 29.34 -8.59 -10.82
CA LEU A 129 28.50 -9.04 -9.70
C LEU A 129 29.31 -9.88 -8.69
N CYS A 130 30.17 -10.77 -9.16
CA CYS A 130 31.05 -11.56 -8.29
C CYS A 130 32.01 -10.67 -7.49
N ILE A 131 32.62 -9.68 -8.14
CA ILE A 131 33.52 -8.71 -7.49
C ILE A 131 32.76 -7.90 -6.44
N ASP A 132 31.59 -7.35 -6.78
CA ASP A 132 30.77 -6.56 -5.84
C ASP A 132 30.39 -7.40 -4.61
N LYS A 133 29.95 -8.65 -4.83
CA LYS A 133 29.61 -9.57 -3.74
C LYS A 133 30.82 -9.90 -2.87
N TYR A 134 31.98 -10.18 -3.46
CA TYR A 134 33.21 -10.47 -2.73
C TYR A 134 33.69 -9.27 -1.91
N MET A 135 33.69 -8.07 -2.49
CA MET A 135 34.06 -6.85 -1.78
C MET A 135 33.11 -6.57 -0.60
N ARG A 136 31.80 -6.80 -0.76
CA ARG A 136 30.84 -6.68 0.35
C ARG A 136 31.11 -7.70 1.45
N PHE A 137 31.43 -8.95 1.09
CA PHE A 137 31.77 -9.99 2.05
C PHE A 137 33.01 -9.60 2.88
N VAL A 138 34.09 -9.13 2.24
CA VAL A 138 35.31 -8.66 2.92
C VAL A 138 35.03 -7.46 3.84
N LYS A 139 34.16 -6.53 3.42
CA LYS A 139 33.76 -5.40 4.26
C LYS A 139 32.96 -5.85 5.48
N GLN A 140 32.11 -6.86 5.35
CA GLN A 140 31.33 -7.41 6.46
C GLN A 140 32.21 -8.18 7.44
N THR A 141 33.12 -9.03 6.97
CA THR A 141 34.05 -9.76 7.86
C THR A 141 34.98 -8.83 8.63
N LYS A 142 35.44 -7.73 8.02
CA LYS A 142 36.21 -6.70 8.75
C LYS A 142 35.40 -6.04 9.86
N LYS A 143 34.08 -5.85 9.71
CA LYS A 143 33.23 -5.29 10.78
C LYS A 143 33.03 -6.23 11.95
N LEU A 144 32.99 -7.55 11.70
CA LEU A 144 32.89 -8.56 12.77
C LEU A 144 34.19 -8.76 13.55
N ASN A 145 35.35 -8.48 12.96
CA ASN A 145 36.66 -8.66 13.61
C ASN A 145 37.11 -7.44 14.46
N TYR A 146 36.26 -6.42 14.58
CA TYR A 146 36.47 -5.21 15.40
C TYR A 146 35.55 -5.16 16.64
N TYR A 147 34.88 -6.28 16.96
CA TYR A 147 34.14 -6.54 18.20
C TYR A 147 34.80 -7.69 18.95
#